data_AF-A0A9E3B9D5-F1
#
_entry.id   AF-A0A9E3B9D5-F1
#
_cell.length_a   1.000
_cell.length_b   1.000
_cell.length_c   1.000
_cell.angle_alpha   90.00
_cell.angle_beta   90.00
_cell.angle_gamma   90.00
#
_symmetry.space_group_name_H-M   'P 1'
#
loop_
_entity.id
_entity.type
_entity.pdbx_description
1 polymer ?
#
loop_
_entity_poly.entity_id
_entity_poly.type
_entity_poly.pdbx_seq_one_letter_code
_entity_poly.pdbx_strand_id
1 'polypeptide(L)' 'PISEDRAAWHEDLDPKIGVVRRLAREFSAILVPLDAIFAQAVIQREPAFWASDGIHPTFEGHALIAQSWLRAIKAL' A
#
# COMPACT_ATOMS: atom_id res chain seq x y z
N PRO A 1 12.88 13.06 5.41
CA PRO A 1 12.30 14.29 4.82
C PRO A 1 11.30 13.92 3.72
N ILE A 2 10.01 14.19 3.95
CA ILE A 2 8.96 14.09 2.94
C ILE A 2 9.16 15.30 2.02
N SER A 3 9.80 15.12 0.86
CA SER A 3 9.97 16.20 -0.12
C SER A 3 8.69 16.37 -0.94
N GLU A 4 8.44 17.60 -1.39
CA GLU A 4 7.25 18.02 -2.16
C GLU A 4 7.03 17.18 -3.44
N ASP A 5 8.06 16.53 -3.98
CA ASP A 5 8.01 15.70 -5.18
C ASP A 5 7.16 14.42 -5.07
N ARG A 6 6.79 13.96 -3.88
CA ARG A 6 6.05 12.68 -3.74
C ARG A 6 4.58 12.77 -4.10
N ALA A 7 3.98 13.96 -3.96
CA ALA A 7 2.62 14.17 -4.44
C ALA A 7 2.54 13.98 -5.97
N ALA A 8 3.58 14.41 -6.70
CA ALA A 8 3.67 14.22 -8.15
C ALA A 8 3.79 12.75 -8.55
N TRP A 9 4.25 11.86 -7.66
CA TRP A 9 4.29 10.42 -7.97
C TRP A 9 2.90 9.83 -8.19
N HIS A 10 1.87 10.40 -7.55
CA HIS A 10 0.49 9.97 -7.75
C HIS A 10 -0.03 10.24 -9.17
N GLU A 11 0.56 11.19 -9.91
CA GLU A 11 0.19 11.43 -11.32
C GLU A 11 0.46 10.19 -12.20
N ASP A 12 1.54 9.46 -11.93
CA ASP A 12 1.88 8.20 -12.63
C ASP A 12 1.37 6.95 -11.89
N LEU A 13 1.36 6.98 -10.56
CA LEU A 13 0.99 5.83 -9.73
C LEU A 13 -0.52 5.57 -9.71
N ASP A 14 -1.36 6.60 -9.60
CA ASP A 14 -2.83 6.42 -9.49
C ASP A 14 -3.43 5.74 -10.74
N PRO A 15 -3.03 6.09 -11.98
CA PRO A 15 -3.44 5.35 -13.16
C PRO A 15 -3.09 3.85 -13.08
N LYS A 16 -1.89 3.51 -12.59
CA LYS A 16 -1.44 2.11 -12.44
C LYS A 16 -2.23 1.37 -11.36
N ILE A 17 -2.48 2.00 -10.22
CA ILE A 17 -3.39 1.47 -9.17
C ILE A 17 -4.77 1.18 -9.78
N GLY A 18 -5.30 2.12 -10.58
CA GLY A 18 -6.56 1.96 -11.29
C GLY A 18 -6.58 0.77 -12.26
N VAL A 19 -5.50 0.57 -13.03
CA VAL A 19 -5.34 -0.59 -13.93
C VAL A 19 -5.34 -1.89 -13.13
N VAL A 20 -4.53 -1.99 -12.07
CA VAL A 20 -4.46 -3.19 -11.23
C VAL A 20 -5.81 -3.52 -10.60
N ARG A 21 -6.57 -2.51 -10.14
CA ARG A 21 -7.94 -2.68 -9.64
C ARG A 21 -8.93 -3.16 -10.71
N ARG A 22 -8.76 -2.74 -11.97
CA ARG A 22 -9.58 -3.25 -13.09
C ARG A 22 -9.23 -4.70 -13.39
N LEU A 23 -7.94 -5.02 -13.53
CA LEU A 23 -7.48 -6.38 -13.80
C LEU A 23 -7.88 -7.36 -12.70
N ALA A 24 -7.77 -6.98 -11.42
CA ALA A 24 -8.21 -7.84 -10.33
C ALA A 24 -9.70 -8.22 -10.45
N ARG A 25 -10.56 -7.28 -10.86
CA ARG A 25 -11.98 -7.56 -11.11
C ARG A 25 -12.18 -8.43 -12.35
N GLU A 26 -11.50 -8.10 -13.45
CA GLU A 26 -11.58 -8.82 -14.72
C GLU A 26 -11.21 -10.30 -14.58
N PHE A 27 -10.12 -10.58 -13.86
CA PHE A 27 -9.62 -11.94 -13.65
C PHE A 27 -10.14 -12.61 -12.38
N SER A 28 -11.08 -11.99 -11.67
CA SER A 28 -11.57 -12.47 -10.36
C SER A 28 -10.44 -12.79 -9.37
N ALA A 29 -9.37 -11.99 -9.41
CA ALA A 29 -8.20 -12.17 -8.56
C ALA A 29 -8.38 -11.48 -7.20
N ILE A 30 -7.70 -12.00 -6.17
CA ILE A 30 -7.61 -11.36 -4.87
C ILE A 30 -6.70 -10.12 -5.00
N LEU A 31 -7.21 -8.95 -4.59
CA LEU A 31 -6.45 -7.71 -4.54
C LEU A 31 -6.11 -7.33 -3.10
N VAL A 32 -4.83 -7.07 -2.84
CA VAL A 32 -4.36 -6.43 -1.60
C VAL A 32 -4.03 -4.97 -1.91
N PRO A 33 -4.91 -4.00 -1.63
CA PRO A 33 -4.74 -2.61 -2.05
C PRO A 33 -3.80 -1.86 -1.09
N LEU A 34 -2.49 -2.16 -1.16
CA LEU A 34 -1.50 -1.68 -0.20
C LEU A 34 -1.43 -0.15 -0.08
N ASP A 35 -1.60 0.59 -1.18
CA ASP A 35 -1.66 2.05 -1.17
C ASP A 35 -2.72 2.57 -0.18
N ALA A 36 -3.96 2.08 -0.30
CA ALA A 36 -5.04 2.47 0.62
C ALA A 36 -4.82 1.95 2.05
N ILE A 37 -4.22 0.77 2.20
CA ILE A 37 -3.91 0.19 3.53
C ILE A 37 -2.89 1.05 4.26
N PHE A 38 -1.81 1.47 3.59
CA PHE A 38 -0.81 2.35 4.20
C PHE A 38 -1.35 3.76 4.42
N ALA A 39 -2.17 4.30 3.52
CA ALA A 39 -2.86 5.58 3.72
C ALA A 39 -3.72 5.59 5.01
N GLN A 40 -4.33 4.45 5.38
CA GLN A 40 -5.02 4.31 6.67
C GLN A 40 -4.05 4.11 7.84
N ALA A 41 -2.98 3.33 7.66
CA ALA A 41 -2.01 3.04 8.71
C ALA A 41 -1.28 4.30 9.20
N VAL A 42 -1.00 5.25 8.31
CA VAL A 42 -0.32 6.51 8.67
C VAL A 42 -1.18 7.46 9.52
N ILE A 43 -2.49 7.18 9.66
CA ILE A 43 -3.36 7.89 10.60
C ILE A 43 -3.05 7.44 12.05
N GLN A 44 -2.53 6.22 12.24
CA GLN A 44 -2.28 5.65 13.57
C GLN A 44 -0.85 5.89 14.06
N ARG A 45 0.13 5.95 13.16
CA ARG A 45 1.57 6.13 13.44
C ARG A 45 2.22 6.91 12.31
N GLU A 46 3.32 7.59 12.59
CA GLU A 46 4.06 8.38 11.62
C GLU A 46 4.48 7.56 10.38
N PRO A 47 4.51 8.14 9.16
CA PRO A 47 4.89 7.41 7.95
C PRO A 47 6.24 6.68 8.05
N ALA A 48 7.22 7.30 8.73
CA ALA A 48 8.55 6.73 8.91
C ALA A 48 8.58 5.45 9.75
N PHE A 49 7.58 5.23 10.62
CA PHE A 49 7.39 3.98 11.36
C PHE A 49 7.08 2.81 10.42
N TRP A 50 6.36 3.07 9.35
CA TRP A 50 5.92 2.08 8.36
C TRP A 50 6.91 1.89 7.22
N ALA A 51 7.54 2.98 6.76
CA ALA A 51 8.57 2.99 5.73
C ALA A 51 9.48 4.20 5.96
N SER A 52 10.73 3.97 6.40
CA SER A 52 11.63 5.04 6.84
C SER A 52 11.99 6.03 5.72
N ASP A 53 12.11 5.51 4.49
CA ASP A 53 12.28 6.29 3.27
C ASP A 53 10.95 6.50 2.52
N GLY A 54 9.82 6.04 3.07
CA GLY A 54 8.48 6.08 2.49
C GLY A 54 8.30 5.31 1.18
N ILE A 55 9.19 4.38 0.84
CA ILE A 55 9.04 3.41 -0.26
C ILE A 55 9.22 1.99 0.27
N HIS A 56 10.34 1.72 0.94
CA HIS A 56 10.71 0.41 1.43
C HIS A 56 10.15 0.22 2.85
N PRO A 57 9.32 -0.82 3.09
CA PRO A 57 8.73 -1.04 4.40
C PRO A 57 9.78 -1.31 5.48
N THR A 58 9.52 -0.82 6.69
CA THR A 58 10.22 -1.26 7.90
C THR A 58 9.80 -2.68 8.28
N PHE A 59 10.30 -3.20 9.41
CA PHE A 59 9.82 -4.47 9.96
C PHE A 59 8.30 -4.43 10.20
N GLU A 60 7.80 -3.33 10.75
CA GLU A 60 6.38 -3.12 11.05
C GLU A 60 5.56 -2.92 9.78
N GLY A 61 6.09 -2.23 8.76
CA GLY A 61 5.47 -2.15 7.44
C GLY A 61 5.36 -3.50 6.75
N HIS A 62 6.41 -4.32 6.79
CA HIS A 62 6.37 -5.70 6.29
C HIS A 62 5.35 -6.56 7.04
N ALA A 63 5.25 -6.42 8.36
CA ALA A 63 4.26 -7.12 9.17
C ALA A 63 2.82 -6.73 8.75
N LEU A 64 2.56 -5.45 8.48
CA LEU A 64 1.27 -4.97 7.99
C LEU A 64 0.92 -5.59 6.62
N ILE A 65 1.88 -5.65 5.70
CA ILE A 65 1.70 -6.30 4.38
C ILE A 65 1.35 -7.77 4.56
N ALA A 66 2.14 -8.51 5.36
CA ALA A 66 1.94 -9.94 5.58
C ALA A 66 0.56 -10.24 6.18
N GLN A 67 0.15 -9.50 7.21
CA GLN A 67 -1.17 -9.66 7.80
C GLN A 67 -2.30 -9.31 6.82
N SER A 68 -2.12 -8.27 6.01
CA SER A 68 -3.11 -7.88 5.00
C SER A 68 -3.28 -8.95 3.92
N TRP A 69 -2.18 -9.58 3.51
CA TRP A 69 -2.19 -10.70 2.58
C TRP A 69 -2.91 -11.92 3.16
N LEU A 70 -2.54 -12.32 4.39
CA LEU A 70 -3.16 -13.45 5.07
C LEU A 70 -4.67 -13.25 5.28
N ARG A 71 -5.11 -12.04 5.65
CA ARG A 71 -6.54 -11.70 5.73
C ARG A 71 -7.23 -11.79 4.36
N ALA A 72 -6.58 -11.29 3.30
CA ALA A 72 -7.15 -11.33 1.95
C ALA A 72 -7.38 -12.75 1.44
N ILE A 73 -6.50 -13.69 1.80
CA ILE A 73 -6.64 -15.11 1.45
C ILE A 73 -7.38 -15.95 2.51
N LYS A 74 -7.89 -15.32 3.59
CA LYS A 74 -8.60 -15.96 4.70
C LYS A 74 -7.78 -17.02 5.45
N ALA A 75 -6.48 -16.76 5.62
CA ALA A 75 -5.56 -17.56 6.43
C ALA A 75 -5.36 -16.98 7.85
N LEU A 76 -6.17 -15.99 8.22
CA LEU A 76 -6.30 -15.38 9.55
C LEU A 76 -7.78 -15.18 9.88
#